data_AF-A0A7W1EDT6-F1
#
_entry.id   AF-A0A7W1EDT6-F1
#
_cell.length_a   1.000
_cell.length_b   1.000
_cell.length_c   1.000
_cell.angle_alpha   90.00
_cell.angle_beta   90.00
_cell.angle_gamma   90.00
#
_symmetry.space_group_name_H-M   'P 1'
#
loop_
_entity.id
_entity.type
_entity.pdbx_description
1 polymer ?
#
loop_
_entity_poly.entity_id
_entity_poly.type
_entity_poly.pdbx_seq_one_letter_code
_entity_poly.pdbx_strand_id
1 'polypeptide(L)'
;MKTKNFIPTLLALAIRVMVIGQTLNHHSDYRILNVLGNKQPSSPSRHIAKQQVLKQKSEAVLKDKSVLPASTVKVKPTVVGNDVSSVTTPKTDNNTYNYYNNKNCYSTLIYANELTREAEELLTIQSLLLKEAAQKKDSNEKGKLIQGARVLFLQAEIKQIQASEISGKLSAETFSVNETSYHTLLEKLPAELISAAVTVHEEAVFALKLAKEMREESYSLPNNTAKLGTMGNAEEKEEFALKFQNLAIDLLRKSVAAAHASPNSNLAVK
;
A
#
# COMPACT_ATOMS: atom_id res chain seq x y z
N MET A 1 47.62 19.05 9.77
CA MET A 1 46.27 19.48 9.35
C MET A 1 45.29 18.33 9.58
N LYS A 2 44.30 18.50 10.47
CA LYS A 2 43.33 17.45 10.87
C LYS A 2 41.98 17.74 10.20
N THR A 3 41.57 16.94 9.21
CA THR A 3 40.31 17.09 8.46
C THR A 3 39.55 15.77 8.34
N LYS A 4 39.35 15.03 9.45
CA LYS A 4 38.67 13.72 9.42
C LYS A 4 37.31 13.62 10.13
N ASN A 5 36.71 14.74 10.55
CA ASN A 5 35.43 14.70 11.31
C ASN A 5 34.24 15.40 10.63
N PHE A 6 34.32 15.80 9.35
CA PHE A 6 33.26 16.58 8.70
C PHE A 6 32.19 15.76 7.95
N ILE A 7 32.50 14.51 7.57
CA ILE A 7 31.62 13.67 6.74
C ILE A 7 30.36 13.18 7.49
N PRO A 8 30.44 12.68 8.75
CA PRO A 8 29.23 12.22 9.43
C PRO A 8 28.27 13.38 9.76
N THR A 9 28.80 14.58 10.00
CA THR A 9 28.00 15.79 10.26
C THR A 9 27.27 16.27 9.01
N LEU A 10 27.91 16.18 7.83
CA LEU A 10 27.26 16.52 6.56
C LEU A 10 26.13 15.54 6.22
N LEU A 11 26.32 14.25 6.47
CA LEU A 11 25.31 13.22 6.24
C LEU A 11 24.12 13.38 7.19
N ALA A 12 24.37 13.69 8.47
CA ALA A 12 23.33 13.99 9.45
C ALA A 12 22.54 15.27 9.10
N LEU A 13 23.21 16.29 8.55
CA LEU A 13 22.57 17.52 8.09
C LEU A 13 21.69 17.27 6.84
N ALA A 14 22.17 16.48 5.88
CA ALA A 14 21.39 16.14 4.68
C ALA A 14 20.12 15.33 5.01
N ILE A 15 20.21 14.40 5.97
CA ILE A 15 19.04 13.64 6.46
C ILE A 15 18.04 14.57 7.17
N ARG A 16 18.51 15.54 7.98
CA ARG A 16 17.62 16.53 8.62
C ARG A 16 16.93 17.44 7.61
N VAL A 17 17.61 17.89 6.57
CA VAL A 17 17.01 18.76 5.53
C VAL A 17 15.98 17.99 4.69
N MET A 18 16.22 16.71 4.39
CA MET A 18 15.22 15.87 3.71
C MET A 18 13.98 15.57 4.57
N VAL A 19 14.13 15.40 5.89
CA VAL A 19 12.99 15.15 6.80
C VAL A 19 12.18 16.42 7.05
N ILE A 20 12.81 17.60 7.11
CA ILE A 20 12.12 18.88 7.31
C ILE A 20 11.52 19.42 6.00
N GLY A 21 12.12 19.13 4.85
CA GLY A 21 11.61 19.55 3.53
C GLY A 21 10.32 18.82 3.10
N GLN A 22 9.97 17.70 3.73
CA GLN A 22 8.74 16.96 3.44
C GLN A 22 7.53 17.41 4.29
N THR A 23 7.70 18.32 5.25
CA THR A 23 6.62 18.72 6.18
C THR A 23 6.16 20.17 6.02
N LEU A 24 6.73 20.94 5.09
CA LEU A 24 6.40 22.34 4.85
C LEU A 24 6.01 22.57 3.40
N ASN A 25 4.78 22.18 3.06
CA ASN A 25 3.93 22.87 2.08
C ASN A 25 2.61 22.09 1.90
N HIS A 26 1.64 22.36 2.78
CA HIS A 26 0.21 22.35 2.44
C HIS A 26 -0.57 23.04 3.56
N HIS A 27 -0.37 24.35 3.67
CA HIS A 27 -1.38 25.24 4.23
C HIS A 27 -2.20 25.79 3.07
N SER A 28 -3.35 25.16 2.80
CA SER A 28 -4.45 25.74 2.05
C SER A 28 -5.75 25.10 2.49
N ASP A 29 -6.47 25.85 3.32
CA ASP A 29 -7.91 25.85 3.56
C ASP A 29 -8.62 24.54 3.96
N TYR A 30 -8.59 24.26 5.27
CA TYR A 30 -9.65 23.52 5.95
C TYR A 30 -10.69 24.49 6.49
N ARG A 31 -11.78 24.67 5.75
CA ARG A 31 -13.06 25.15 6.29
C ARG A 31 -14.12 24.07 6.10
N ILE A 32 -14.09 23.01 6.93
CA ILE A 32 -15.28 22.19 7.23
C ILE A 32 -15.30 21.88 8.73
N LEU A 33 -16.50 22.01 9.29
CA LEU A 33 -16.87 22.09 10.70
C LEU A 33 -16.35 20.97 11.59
N ASN A 34 -16.03 21.36 12.82
CA ASN A 34 -15.94 20.52 14.01
C ASN A 34 -17.22 19.71 14.23
N VAL A 35 -17.21 18.44 13.83
CA VAL A 35 -17.99 17.38 14.48
C VAL A 35 -17.10 16.15 14.54
N LEU A 36 -16.46 15.94 15.69
CA LEU A 36 -15.83 14.72 16.23
C LEU A 36 -14.51 15.08 16.93
N GLY A 37 -14.52 14.91 18.25
CA GLY A 37 -13.41 15.20 19.13
C GLY A 37 -12.22 14.26 18.96
N ASN A 38 -11.11 14.74 19.51
CA ASN A 38 -9.83 14.07 19.75
C ASN A 38 -8.99 13.72 18.51
N LYS A 39 -8.05 14.62 18.22
CA LYS A 39 -6.86 14.38 17.39
C LYS A 39 -6.10 13.16 17.92
N GLN A 40 -6.18 12.03 17.21
CA GLN A 40 -5.14 11.02 17.28
C GLN A 40 -3.94 11.46 16.41
N PRO A 41 -2.70 11.20 16.85
CA PRO A 41 -1.53 11.46 16.02
C PRO A 41 -1.61 10.59 14.75
N SER A 42 -1.38 11.20 13.60
CA SER A 42 -1.21 10.50 12.32
C SER A 42 -0.20 9.39 12.52
N SER A 43 -0.65 8.14 12.42
CA SER A 43 0.25 6.99 12.42
C SER A 43 1.25 7.16 11.27
N PRO A 44 2.55 6.88 11.48
CA PRO A 44 3.51 6.94 10.39
C PRO A 44 3.02 6.04 9.26
N SER A 45 3.03 6.58 8.04
CA SER A 45 2.61 5.87 6.84
C SER A 45 3.19 4.45 6.87
N ARG A 46 2.39 3.41 6.59
CA ARG A 46 2.81 1.99 6.75
C ARG A 46 4.14 1.69 6.05
N HIS A 47 4.43 2.43 4.97
CA HIS A 47 5.72 2.42 4.30
C HIS A 47 6.90 2.87 5.18
N ILE A 48 6.75 3.93 5.97
CA ILE A 48 7.79 4.48 6.87
C ILE A 48 8.04 3.52 8.05
N ALA A 49 6.97 2.99 8.66
CA ALA A 49 7.09 2.03 9.75
C ALA A 49 7.73 0.71 9.30
N LYS A 50 7.35 0.20 8.11
CA LYS A 50 7.99 -0.97 7.50
C LYS A 50 9.46 -0.69 7.13
N GLN A 51 9.77 0.49 6.59
CA GLN A 51 11.16 0.88 6.27
C GLN A 51 12.08 0.91 7.51
N GLN A 52 11.57 1.29 8.69
CA GLN A 52 12.36 1.27 9.93
C GLN A 52 12.67 -0.16 10.41
N VAL A 53 11.69 -1.06 10.36
CA VAL A 53 11.88 -2.49 10.69
C VAL A 53 12.84 -3.15 9.69
N LEU A 54 12.78 -2.75 8.42
CA LEU A 54 13.65 -3.27 7.35
C LEU A 54 15.10 -2.78 7.48
N LYS A 55 15.34 -1.53 7.92
CA LYS A 55 16.69 -1.04 8.27
C LYS A 55 17.33 -1.93 9.33
N GLN A 56 16.60 -2.26 10.39
CA GLN A 56 17.09 -3.14 11.45
C GLN A 56 17.41 -4.55 10.94
N LYS A 57 16.62 -5.07 10.00
CA LYS A 57 16.86 -6.39 9.38
C LYS A 57 18.10 -6.39 8.48
N SER A 58 18.34 -5.32 7.73
CA SER A 58 19.58 -5.17 6.94
C SER A 58 20.82 -5.05 7.83
N GLU A 59 20.75 -4.32 8.95
CA GLU A 59 21.83 -4.25 9.93
C GLU A 59 22.13 -5.60 10.59
N ALA A 60 21.12 -6.46 10.76
CA ALA A 60 21.30 -7.82 11.26
C ALA A 60 22.01 -8.72 10.25
N VAL A 61 21.66 -8.64 8.97
CA VAL A 61 22.32 -9.40 7.88
C VAL A 61 23.77 -8.92 7.68
N LEU A 62 24.03 -7.61 7.83
CA LEU A 62 25.36 -7.02 7.70
C LEU A 62 26.32 -7.35 8.87
N LYS A 63 25.78 -7.69 10.04
CA LYS A 63 26.58 -8.14 11.19
C LYS A 63 27.07 -9.57 11.06
N ASP A 64 26.46 -10.36 10.18
CA ASP A 64 26.89 -11.72 9.87
C ASP A 64 27.92 -11.69 8.71
N LYS A 65 29.22 -11.70 9.05
CA LYS A 65 30.35 -11.55 8.12
C LYS A 65 30.52 -12.72 7.12
N SER A 66 29.59 -13.67 7.08
CA SER A 66 29.72 -14.93 6.34
C SER A 66 29.05 -14.94 4.95
N VAL A 67 28.27 -13.91 4.57
CA VAL A 67 27.49 -13.95 3.31
C VAL A 67 28.03 -12.95 2.28
N LEU A 68 29.14 -13.32 1.64
CA LEU A 68 29.53 -12.77 0.34
C LEU A 68 29.48 -13.91 -0.70
N PRO A 69 28.42 -14.02 -1.51
CA PRO A 69 28.53 -14.86 -2.69
C PRO A 69 29.43 -14.14 -3.71
N ALA A 70 30.54 -14.79 -4.04
CA ALA A 70 31.36 -14.45 -5.19
C ALA A 70 30.49 -14.46 -6.46
N SER A 71 30.76 -13.48 -7.33
CA SER A 71 30.17 -13.29 -8.65
C SER A 71 29.75 -14.57 -9.38
N THR A 72 28.48 -14.63 -9.81
CA THR A 72 28.02 -15.11 -11.14
C THR A 72 26.49 -15.09 -11.18
N VAL A 73 25.88 -13.90 -11.29
CA VAL A 73 24.45 -13.83 -11.66
C VAL A 73 24.35 -14.00 -13.18
N LYS A 74 24.30 -15.25 -13.65
CA LYS A 74 23.76 -15.57 -14.97
C LYS A 74 22.23 -15.45 -14.87
N VAL A 75 21.69 -14.36 -15.41
CA VAL A 75 20.24 -14.21 -15.59
C VAL A 75 19.81 -15.16 -16.71
N LYS A 76 19.12 -16.24 -16.36
CA LYS A 76 18.44 -17.12 -17.32
C LYS A 76 16.95 -16.76 -17.33
N PRO A 77 16.31 -16.56 -18.50
CA PRO A 77 14.88 -16.35 -18.57
C PRO A 77 14.19 -17.72 -18.46
N THR A 78 13.26 -17.87 -17.52
CA THR A 78 12.39 -19.05 -17.45
C THR A 78 10.96 -18.64 -17.75
N VAL A 79 10.45 -19.29 -18.79
CA VAL A 79 9.14 -19.16 -19.41
C VAL A 79 8.04 -19.75 -18.52
N VAL A 80 6.85 -19.16 -18.65
CA VAL A 80 5.56 -19.54 -18.09
C VAL A 80 5.24 -21.04 -18.26
N GLY A 81 4.76 -21.68 -17.20
CA GLY A 81 4.17 -23.01 -17.23
C GLY A 81 3.08 -23.13 -16.16
N ASN A 82 1.83 -23.20 -16.61
CA ASN A 82 0.65 -23.50 -15.80
C ASN A 82 0.67 -24.98 -15.41
N ASP A 83 0.49 -25.30 -14.13
CA ASP A 83 -0.10 -26.58 -13.70
C ASP A 83 -0.79 -26.40 -12.35
N VAL A 84 -2.13 -26.49 -12.37
CA VAL A 84 -3.01 -26.45 -11.20
C VAL A 84 -3.25 -27.87 -10.74
N SER A 85 -2.88 -28.20 -9.50
CA SER A 85 -3.31 -29.43 -8.84
C SER A 85 -4.01 -29.12 -7.52
N SER A 86 -5.19 -29.71 -7.37
CA SER A 86 -6.20 -29.51 -6.33
C SER A 86 -5.84 -30.18 -5.00
N VAL A 87 -6.12 -29.50 -3.87
CA VAL A 87 -6.21 -30.12 -2.54
C VAL A 87 -7.46 -29.63 -1.80
N THR A 88 -8.14 -30.59 -1.17
CA THR A 88 -9.45 -30.58 -0.52
C THR A 88 -9.53 -29.80 0.80
N THR A 89 -10.69 -29.17 1.04
CA THR A 89 -11.06 -28.38 2.22
C THR A 89 -11.51 -29.21 3.43
N PRO A 90 -11.20 -28.81 4.69
CA PRO A 90 -12.05 -29.06 5.84
C PRO A 90 -12.98 -27.86 6.13
N LYS A 91 -14.21 -28.16 6.54
CA LYS A 91 -15.27 -27.23 6.97
C LYS A 91 -14.96 -26.65 8.36
N THR A 92 -15.21 -25.35 8.55
CA THR A 92 -15.69 -24.77 9.83
C THR A 92 -16.22 -23.34 9.67
N ASP A 93 -17.48 -23.19 10.08
CA ASP A 93 -18.17 -22.13 10.83
C ASP A 93 -18.19 -20.65 10.39
N ASN A 94 -19.44 -20.20 10.19
CA ASN A 94 -19.90 -18.87 9.81
C ASN A 94 -19.70 -17.82 10.92
N ASN A 95 -18.61 -17.04 10.89
CA ASN A 95 -18.63 -15.62 11.33
C ASN A 95 -17.27 -14.93 11.14
N THR A 96 -16.84 -14.63 9.92
CA THR A 96 -15.74 -13.69 9.65
C THR A 96 -15.84 -13.23 8.19
N TYR A 97 -16.04 -11.93 7.98
CA TYR A 97 -15.87 -11.13 6.76
C TYR A 97 -16.00 -11.84 5.40
N ASN A 98 -16.96 -11.37 4.60
CA ASN A 98 -17.14 -11.71 3.17
C ASN A 98 -16.04 -11.07 2.27
N TYR A 99 -14.81 -11.10 2.74
CA TYR A 99 -13.59 -10.70 2.05
C TYR A 99 -12.96 -12.03 1.58
N TYR A 100 -12.78 -12.22 0.27
CA TYR A 100 -12.17 -13.41 -0.38
C TYR A 100 -13.07 -14.61 -0.74
N ASN A 101 -14.13 -14.42 -1.54
CA ASN A 101 -14.73 -15.55 -2.28
C ASN A 101 -14.39 -15.61 -3.78
N ASN A 102 -13.37 -14.89 -4.22
CA ASN A 102 -12.80 -15.05 -5.56
C ASN A 102 -11.41 -15.70 -5.45
N LYS A 103 -11.28 -16.98 -5.82
CA LYS A 103 -9.99 -17.70 -5.86
C LYS A 103 -8.91 -16.95 -6.66
N ASN A 104 -9.30 -16.15 -7.66
CA ASN A 104 -8.37 -15.33 -8.45
C ASN A 104 -7.84 -14.11 -7.69
N CYS A 105 -8.60 -13.55 -6.74
CA CYS A 105 -8.18 -12.39 -5.93
C CYS A 105 -7.10 -12.79 -4.92
N TYR A 106 -7.21 -13.98 -4.31
CA TYR A 106 -6.21 -14.48 -3.35
C TYR A 106 -4.86 -14.80 -4.00
N SER A 107 -4.86 -15.48 -5.15
CA SER A 107 -3.62 -15.75 -5.91
C SER A 107 -2.95 -14.45 -6.38
N THR A 108 -3.75 -13.47 -6.78
CA THR A 108 -3.29 -12.14 -7.23
C THR A 108 -2.68 -11.34 -6.07
N LEU A 109 -3.27 -11.41 -4.87
CA LEU A 109 -2.72 -10.80 -3.66
C LEU A 109 -1.40 -11.46 -3.21
N ILE A 110 -1.32 -12.79 -3.25
CA ILE A 110 -0.06 -13.51 -2.97
C ILE A 110 1.02 -13.02 -3.93
N TYR A 111 0.70 -12.94 -5.22
CA TYR A 111 1.65 -12.49 -6.23
C TYR A 111 2.12 -11.03 -6.00
N ALA A 112 1.23 -10.11 -5.61
CA ALA A 112 1.62 -8.74 -5.25
C ALA A 112 2.58 -8.70 -4.04
N ASN A 113 2.34 -9.56 -3.04
CA ASN A 113 3.21 -9.68 -1.87
C ASN A 113 4.58 -10.29 -2.23
N GLU A 114 4.61 -11.27 -3.13
CA GLU A 114 5.85 -11.84 -3.65
C GLU A 114 6.68 -10.79 -4.40
N LEU A 115 6.06 -10.00 -5.28
CA LEU A 115 6.72 -8.90 -5.98
C LEU A 115 7.28 -7.86 -5.00
N THR A 116 6.52 -7.53 -3.96
CA THR A 116 6.98 -6.62 -2.89
C THR A 116 8.20 -7.20 -2.17
N ARG A 117 8.16 -8.49 -1.81
CA ARG A 117 9.28 -9.18 -1.15
C ARG A 117 10.51 -9.22 -2.04
N GLU A 118 10.36 -9.53 -3.32
CA GLU A 118 11.46 -9.56 -4.28
C GLU A 118 12.06 -8.16 -4.49
N ALA A 119 11.23 -7.12 -4.54
CA ALA A 119 11.71 -5.74 -4.61
C ALA A 119 12.54 -5.36 -3.38
N GLU A 120 12.05 -5.71 -2.19
CA GLU A 120 12.78 -5.50 -0.94
C GLU A 120 14.13 -6.23 -0.93
N GLU A 121 14.17 -7.49 -1.39
CA GLU A 121 15.40 -8.28 -1.48
C GLU A 121 16.42 -7.65 -2.43
N LEU A 122 16.00 -7.21 -3.62
CA LEU A 122 16.87 -6.52 -4.58
C LEU A 122 17.40 -5.19 -4.02
N LEU A 123 16.52 -4.40 -3.39
CA LEU A 123 16.84 -3.07 -2.89
C LEU A 123 17.77 -3.11 -1.67
N THR A 124 17.39 -3.90 -0.67
CA THR A 124 17.99 -3.88 0.68
C THR A 124 19.11 -4.88 0.84
N ILE A 125 19.04 -6.05 0.22
CA ILE A 125 20.09 -7.06 0.36
C ILE A 125 21.09 -6.84 -0.77
N GLN A 126 20.66 -6.97 -2.02
CA GLN A 126 21.63 -7.05 -3.12
C GLN A 126 22.26 -5.68 -3.48
N SER A 127 21.46 -4.63 -3.62
CA SER A 127 21.99 -3.29 -3.96
C SER A 127 22.86 -2.68 -2.85
N LEU A 128 22.48 -2.84 -1.58
CA LEU A 128 23.29 -2.33 -0.46
C LEU A 128 24.61 -3.09 -0.32
N LEU A 129 24.60 -4.43 -0.44
CA LEU A 129 25.84 -5.22 -0.41
C LEU A 129 26.81 -4.82 -1.51
N LEU A 130 26.33 -4.58 -2.74
CA LEU A 130 27.18 -4.09 -3.83
C LEU A 130 27.75 -2.70 -3.54
N LYS A 131 26.96 -1.79 -2.96
CA LYS A 131 27.44 -0.45 -2.57
C LYS A 131 28.51 -0.53 -1.48
N GLU A 132 28.36 -1.41 -0.50
CA GLU A 132 29.36 -1.62 0.55
C GLU A 132 30.63 -2.27 0.03
N ALA A 133 30.50 -3.30 -0.81
CA ALA A 133 31.64 -3.91 -1.49
C ALA A 133 32.42 -2.85 -2.28
N ALA A 134 31.72 -1.94 -2.96
CA ALA A 134 32.33 -0.86 -3.74
C ALA A 134 33.19 0.11 -2.90
N GLN A 135 32.93 0.24 -1.59
CA GLN A 135 33.72 1.10 -0.70
C GLN A 135 35.15 0.58 -0.48
N LYS A 136 35.37 -0.73 -0.66
CA LYS A 136 36.64 -1.42 -0.39
C LYS A 136 37.47 -1.66 -1.65
N LYS A 137 36.99 -1.20 -2.82
CA LYS A 137 37.59 -1.48 -4.12
C LYS A 137 38.22 -0.25 -4.76
N ASP A 138 39.11 -0.50 -5.72
CA ASP A 138 39.75 0.51 -6.55
C ASP A 138 38.75 1.13 -7.53
N SER A 139 39.14 2.22 -8.20
CA SER A 139 38.22 3.06 -8.98
C SER A 139 37.43 2.29 -10.05
N ASN A 140 38.08 1.35 -10.75
CA ASN A 140 37.46 0.61 -11.85
C ASN A 140 36.45 -0.44 -11.34
N GLU A 141 36.84 -1.27 -10.36
CA GLU A 141 35.92 -2.24 -9.75
C GLU A 141 34.78 -1.55 -8.99
N LYS A 142 35.08 -0.44 -8.30
CA LYS A 142 34.08 0.40 -7.65
C LYS A 142 33.01 0.88 -8.63
N GLY A 143 33.42 1.39 -9.80
CA GLY A 143 32.50 1.82 -10.85
C GLY A 143 31.53 0.71 -11.28
N LYS A 144 32.06 -0.50 -11.52
CA LYS A 144 31.24 -1.68 -11.89
C LYS A 144 30.24 -2.07 -10.81
N LEU A 145 30.67 -2.08 -9.55
CA LEU A 145 29.80 -2.44 -8.41
C LEU A 145 28.68 -1.42 -8.20
N ILE A 146 28.97 -0.12 -8.31
CA ILE A 146 27.95 0.93 -8.24
C ILE A 146 26.96 0.85 -9.40
N GLN A 147 27.44 0.55 -10.61
CA GLN A 147 26.56 0.33 -11.76
C GLN A 147 25.66 -0.89 -11.55
N GLY A 148 26.20 -2.00 -11.04
CA GLY A 148 25.41 -3.18 -10.67
C GLY A 148 24.34 -2.87 -9.63
N ALA A 149 24.68 -2.13 -8.59
CA ALA A 149 23.72 -1.68 -7.58
C ALA A 149 22.60 -0.82 -8.18
N ARG A 150 22.92 0.05 -9.15
CA ARG A 150 21.93 0.87 -9.87
C ARG A 150 20.97 0.02 -10.69
N VAL A 151 21.46 -1.02 -11.36
CA VAL A 151 20.61 -1.94 -12.12
C VAL A 151 19.63 -2.66 -11.20
N LEU A 152 20.09 -3.19 -10.07
CA LEU A 152 19.24 -3.85 -9.07
C LEU A 152 18.19 -2.90 -8.47
N PHE A 153 18.59 -1.64 -8.24
CA PHE A 153 17.66 -0.60 -7.79
C PHE A 153 16.51 -0.38 -8.78
N LEU A 154 16.82 -0.23 -10.08
CA LEU A 154 15.81 -0.09 -11.12
C LEU A 154 14.89 -1.31 -11.23
N GLN A 155 15.44 -2.52 -11.06
CA GLN A 155 14.63 -3.75 -11.03
C GLN A 155 13.68 -3.80 -9.83
N ALA A 156 14.14 -3.36 -8.65
CA ALA A 156 13.28 -3.25 -7.48
C ALA A 156 12.14 -2.26 -7.70
N GLU A 157 12.41 -1.09 -8.29
CA GLU A 157 11.37 -0.10 -8.60
C GLU A 157 10.32 -0.66 -9.58
N ILE A 158 10.74 -1.39 -10.61
CA ILE A 158 9.81 -2.04 -11.55
C ILE A 158 8.89 -3.02 -10.82
N LYS A 159 9.43 -3.83 -9.90
CA LYS A 159 8.62 -4.77 -9.10
C LYS A 159 7.65 -4.07 -8.15
N GLN A 160 8.06 -2.96 -7.54
CA GLN A 160 7.17 -2.15 -6.72
C GLN A 160 6.04 -1.55 -7.54
N ILE A 161 6.32 -1.07 -8.75
CA ILE A 161 5.29 -0.60 -9.69
C ILE A 161 4.31 -1.75 -9.99
N GLN A 162 4.81 -2.94 -10.33
CA GLN A 162 3.97 -4.11 -10.60
C GLN A 162 3.09 -4.51 -9.39
N ALA A 163 3.65 -4.48 -8.18
CA ALA A 163 2.88 -4.74 -6.96
C ALA A 163 1.79 -3.69 -6.75
N SER A 164 2.11 -2.41 -6.98
CA SER A 164 1.15 -1.30 -6.86
C SER A 164 0.01 -1.41 -7.88
N GLU A 165 0.32 -1.77 -9.12
CA GLU A 165 -0.67 -2.03 -10.16
C GLU A 165 -1.68 -3.10 -9.75
N ILE A 166 -1.18 -4.18 -9.17
CA ILE A 166 -2.04 -5.26 -8.68
C ILE A 166 -2.89 -4.75 -7.51
N SER A 167 -2.29 -4.02 -6.58
CA SER A 167 -3.00 -3.42 -5.45
C SER A 167 -4.17 -2.55 -5.92
N GLY A 168 -3.95 -1.69 -6.92
CA GLY A 168 -5.01 -0.84 -7.49
C GLY A 168 -6.15 -1.62 -8.12
N LYS A 169 -5.83 -2.69 -8.86
CA LYS A 169 -6.85 -3.59 -9.44
C LYS A 169 -7.66 -4.28 -8.35
N LEU A 170 -7.01 -4.77 -7.30
CA LEU A 170 -7.67 -5.41 -6.16
C LEU A 170 -8.59 -4.42 -5.42
N SER A 171 -8.13 -3.19 -5.21
CA SER A 171 -8.95 -2.14 -4.61
C SER A 171 -10.18 -1.81 -5.45
N ALA A 172 -10.01 -1.67 -6.77
CA ALA A 172 -11.12 -1.41 -7.69
C ALA A 172 -12.13 -2.58 -7.74
N GLU A 173 -11.65 -3.82 -7.78
CA GLU A 173 -12.51 -5.02 -7.74
C GLU A 173 -13.26 -5.10 -6.40
N THR A 174 -12.56 -4.90 -5.28
CA THR A 174 -13.17 -4.89 -3.95
C THR A 174 -14.25 -3.83 -3.85
N PHE A 175 -13.98 -2.62 -4.35
CA PHE A 175 -14.97 -1.55 -4.41
C PHE A 175 -16.19 -1.96 -5.24
N SER A 176 -15.99 -2.55 -6.42
CA SER A 176 -17.09 -3.02 -7.28
C SER A 176 -17.94 -4.14 -6.63
N VAL A 177 -17.32 -5.04 -5.88
CA VAL A 177 -18.06 -6.09 -5.14
C VAL A 177 -18.88 -5.48 -4.01
N ASN A 178 -18.28 -4.53 -3.28
CA ASN A 178 -18.95 -3.81 -2.21
C ASN A 178 -20.13 -2.97 -2.71
N GLU A 179 -20.06 -2.41 -3.92
CA GLU A 179 -21.18 -1.69 -4.56
C GLU A 179 -22.44 -2.55 -4.64
N THR A 180 -22.28 -3.82 -5.00
CA THR A 180 -23.41 -4.76 -5.07
C THR A 180 -24.07 -4.92 -3.70
N SER A 181 -23.24 -5.04 -2.64
CA SER A 181 -23.73 -5.14 -1.27
C SER A 181 -24.41 -3.85 -0.80
N TYR A 182 -23.83 -2.69 -1.15
CA TYR A 182 -24.37 -1.37 -0.84
C TYR A 182 -25.76 -1.18 -1.46
N HIS A 183 -25.91 -1.42 -2.76
CA HIS A 183 -27.21 -1.30 -3.44
C HIS A 183 -28.25 -2.28 -2.91
N THR A 184 -27.86 -3.52 -2.63
CA THR A 184 -28.77 -4.53 -2.04
C THR A 184 -29.32 -4.08 -0.68
N LEU A 185 -28.54 -3.32 0.10
CA LEU A 185 -28.98 -2.79 1.39
C LEU A 185 -29.84 -1.53 1.23
N LEU A 186 -29.57 -0.68 0.23
CA LEU A 186 -30.39 0.47 -0.09
C LEU A 186 -31.84 0.07 -0.43
N GLU A 187 -32.02 -0.97 -1.23
CA GLU A 187 -33.35 -1.46 -1.64
C GLU A 187 -34.24 -1.93 -0.47
N LYS A 188 -33.64 -2.23 0.68
CA LYS A 188 -34.33 -2.72 1.88
C LYS A 188 -34.79 -1.62 2.80
N LEU A 189 -34.42 -0.38 2.54
CA LEU A 189 -34.63 0.76 3.43
C LEU A 189 -35.42 1.87 2.73
N PRO A 190 -36.31 2.56 3.45
CA PRO A 190 -36.96 3.76 2.94
C PRO A 190 -35.94 4.93 2.87
N ALA A 191 -36.25 5.92 2.04
CA ALA A 191 -35.33 7.01 1.68
C ALA A 191 -34.84 7.82 2.91
N GLU A 192 -35.65 7.90 3.96
CA GLU A 192 -35.34 8.65 5.17
C GLU A 192 -34.22 8.00 6.00
N LEU A 193 -34.01 6.69 5.86
CA LEU A 193 -33.03 5.93 6.64
C LEU A 193 -31.68 5.74 5.94
N ILE A 194 -31.53 6.22 4.71
CA ILE A 194 -30.33 6.01 3.88
C ILE A 194 -29.47 7.27 3.68
N SER A 195 -29.97 8.47 4.00
CA SER A 195 -29.31 9.75 3.66
C SER A 195 -27.84 9.83 4.11
N ALA A 196 -27.54 9.50 5.36
CA ALA A 196 -26.17 9.51 5.88
C ALA A 196 -25.26 8.50 5.16
N ALA A 197 -25.78 7.33 4.81
CA ALA A 197 -25.01 6.32 4.09
C ALA A 197 -24.76 6.72 2.63
N VAL A 198 -25.70 7.42 1.99
CA VAL A 198 -25.53 8.00 0.65
C VAL A 198 -24.42 9.03 0.64
N THR A 199 -24.43 10.00 1.55
CA THR A 199 -23.37 11.02 1.63
C THR A 199 -21.98 10.40 1.85
N VAL A 200 -21.85 9.43 2.76
CA VAL A 200 -20.56 8.76 2.99
C VAL A 200 -20.12 7.93 1.77
N HIS A 201 -21.06 7.33 1.05
CA HIS A 201 -20.75 6.60 -0.16
C HIS A 201 -20.31 7.53 -1.31
N GLU A 202 -20.88 8.74 -1.43
CA GLU A 202 -20.41 9.75 -2.40
C GLU A 202 -18.95 10.14 -2.15
N GLU A 203 -18.52 10.29 -0.89
CA GLU A 203 -17.11 10.49 -0.52
C GLU A 203 -16.22 9.32 -0.94
N ALA A 204 -16.75 8.08 -0.84
CA ALA A 204 -16.06 6.89 -1.29
C ALA A 204 -15.81 6.91 -2.82
N VAL A 205 -16.85 7.26 -3.58
CA VAL A 205 -16.78 7.38 -5.05
C VAL A 205 -15.82 8.49 -5.47
N PHE A 206 -15.87 9.64 -4.79
CA PHE A 206 -14.97 10.75 -5.04
C PHE A 206 -13.50 10.36 -4.78
N ALA A 207 -13.21 9.71 -3.65
CA ALA A 207 -11.86 9.25 -3.33
C ALA A 207 -11.33 8.24 -4.37
N LEU A 208 -12.18 7.31 -4.83
CA LEU A 208 -11.80 6.35 -5.86
C LEU A 208 -11.52 7.02 -7.20
N LYS A 209 -12.30 8.03 -7.57
CA LYS A 209 -12.08 8.81 -8.79
C LYS A 209 -10.72 9.52 -8.75
N LEU A 210 -10.41 10.19 -7.63
CA LEU A 210 -9.11 10.84 -7.43
C LEU A 210 -7.95 9.84 -7.51
N ALA A 211 -8.11 8.65 -6.94
CA ALA A 211 -7.10 7.60 -7.06
C ALA A 211 -6.84 7.19 -8.52
N LYS A 212 -7.88 7.06 -9.34
CA LYS A 212 -7.76 6.75 -10.77
C LYS A 212 -7.00 7.84 -11.52
N GLU A 213 -7.36 9.10 -11.28
CA GLU A 213 -6.67 10.26 -11.87
C GLU A 213 -5.18 10.27 -11.48
N MET A 214 -4.85 9.97 -10.22
CA MET A 214 -3.45 9.85 -9.77
C MET A 214 -2.72 8.69 -10.46
N ARG A 215 -3.37 7.53 -10.66
CA ARG A 215 -2.74 6.43 -11.43
C ARG A 215 -2.49 6.82 -12.87
N GLU A 216 -3.44 7.48 -13.52
CA GLU A 216 -3.30 8.00 -14.88
C GLU A 216 -2.14 9.00 -14.99
N GLU A 217 -2.04 9.93 -14.04
CA GLU A 217 -0.91 10.86 -13.92
C GLU A 217 0.41 10.08 -13.77
N SER A 218 0.45 9.05 -12.93
CA SER A 218 1.66 8.25 -12.71
C SER A 218 2.21 7.63 -14.00
N TYR A 219 1.34 7.19 -14.93
CA TYR A 219 1.79 6.62 -16.19
C TYR A 219 2.48 7.63 -17.10
N SER A 220 2.13 8.91 -16.98
CA SER A 220 2.74 10.01 -17.75
C SER A 220 4.14 10.40 -17.25
N LEU A 221 4.54 9.97 -16.05
CA LEU A 221 5.82 10.37 -15.45
C LEU A 221 7.01 9.65 -16.10
N PRO A 222 8.16 10.33 -16.29
CA PRO A 222 9.29 9.79 -17.03
C PRO A 222 10.21 8.86 -16.22
N ASN A 223 10.13 8.87 -14.89
CA ASN A 223 11.03 8.09 -14.02
C ASN A 223 10.25 7.27 -12.98
N ASN A 224 10.74 6.07 -12.67
CA ASN A 224 10.05 5.10 -11.82
C ASN A 224 9.86 5.60 -10.38
N THR A 225 10.82 6.35 -9.82
CA THR A 225 10.69 6.89 -8.48
C THR A 225 9.49 7.84 -8.36
N ALA A 226 9.30 8.72 -9.36
CA ALA A 226 8.16 9.62 -9.40
C ALA A 226 6.85 8.85 -9.63
N LYS A 227 6.86 7.83 -10.51
CA LYS A 227 5.71 6.91 -10.68
C LYS A 227 5.28 6.31 -9.34
N LEU A 228 6.23 5.76 -8.59
CA LEU A 228 5.98 5.16 -7.28
C LEU A 228 5.44 6.16 -6.27
N GLY A 229 5.93 7.41 -6.27
CA GLY A 229 5.39 8.46 -5.42
C GLY A 229 3.91 8.72 -5.71
N THR A 230 3.56 8.93 -6.97
CA THR A 230 2.16 9.18 -7.36
C THR A 230 1.27 7.94 -7.16
N MET A 231 1.78 6.74 -7.45
CA MET A 231 1.08 5.48 -7.18
C MET A 231 0.82 5.26 -5.69
N GLY A 232 1.78 5.60 -4.81
CA GLY A 232 1.58 5.55 -3.36
C GLY A 232 0.47 6.50 -2.90
N ASN A 233 0.40 7.71 -3.46
CA ASN A 233 -0.71 8.63 -3.19
C ASN A 233 -2.06 8.06 -3.66
N ALA A 234 -2.07 7.42 -4.84
CA ALA A 234 -3.27 6.75 -5.36
C ALA A 234 -3.74 5.62 -4.42
N GLU A 235 -2.83 4.78 -3.94
CA GLU A 235 -3.14 3.70 -2.98
C GLU A 235 -3.74 4.23 -1.68
N GLU A 236 -3.24 5.35 -1.16
CA GLU A 236 -3.83 6.00 0.02
C GLU A 236 -5.29 6.45 -0.24
N LYS A 237 -5.58 6.96 -1.44
CA LYS A 237 -6.95 7.34 -1.85
C LYS A 237 -7.85 6.13 -2.07
N GLU A 238 -7.32 5.03 -2.62
CA GLU A 238 -8.03 3.75 -2.72
C GLU A 238 -8.40 3.21 -1.33
N GLU A 239 -7.49 3.30 -0.36
CA GLU A 239 -7.76 2.89 1.02
C GLU A 239 -8.86 3.75 1.65
N PHE A 240 -8.88 5.07 1.41
CA PHE A 240 -9.98 5.93 1.86
C PHE A 240 -11.30 5.57 1.20
N ALA A 241 -11.31 5.33 -0.12
CA ALA A 241 -12.51 4.92 -0.84
C ALA A 241 -13.13 3.66 -0.21
N LEU A 242 -12.33 2.62 0.02
CA LEU A 242 -12.80 1.38 0.64
C LEU A 242 -13.28 1.61 2.09
N LYS A 243 -12.59 2.44 2.87
CA LYS A 243 -13.01 2.77 4.24
C LYS A 243 -14.37 3.47 4.28
N PHE A 244 -14.57 4.47 3.44
CA PHE A 244 -15.84 5.19 3.37
C PHE A 244 -16.97 4.27 2.88
N GLN A 245 -16.71 3.46 1.85
CA GLN A 245 -17.71 2.52 1.35
C GLN A 245 -18.13 1.49 2.41
N ASN A 246 -17.17 0.93 3.16
CA ASN A 246 -17.47 0.03 4.26
C ASN A 246 -18.27 0.73 5.37
N LEU A 247 -17.93 1.98 5.70
CA LEU A 247 -18.69 2.78 6.66
C LEU A 247 -20.14 3.00 6.20
N ALA A 248 -20.35 3.32 4.92
CA ALA A 248 -21.69 3.46 4.34
C ALA A 248 -22.50 2.15 4.44
N ILE A 249 -21.88 1.02 4.09
CA ILE A 249 -22.49 -0.31 4.23
C ILE A 249 -22.86 -0.60 5.69
N ASP A 250 -22.00 -0.26 6.64
CA ASP A 250 -22.26 -0.48 8.07
C ASP A 250 -23.39 0.40 8.60
N LEU A 251 -23.51 1.65 8.12
CA LEU A 251 -24.65 2.52 8.42
C LEU A 251 -25.96 1.88 7.92
N LEU A 252 -25.99 1.38 6.69
CA LEU A 252 -27.16 0.71 6.13
C LEU A 252 -27.51 -0.57 6.91
N ARG A 253 -26.52 -1.40 7.25
CA ARG A 253 -26.74 -2.60 8.07
C ARG A 253 -27.35 -2.28 9.43
N LYS A 254 -26.89 -1.21 10.08
CA LYS A 254 -27.46 -0.73 11.35
C LYS A 254 -28.91 -0.27 11.17
N SER A 255 -29.21 0.48 10.11
CA SER A 255 -30.58 0.90 9.80
C SER A 255 -31.50 -0.29 9.52
N VAL A 256 -31.03 -1.31 8.77
CA VAL A 256 -31.78 -2.55 8.53
C VAL A 256 -32.06 -3.28 9.84
N ALA A 257 -31.05 -3.44 10.70
CA ALA A 257 -31.22 -4.09 11.99
C ALA A 257 -32.21 -3.33 12.89
N ALA A 258 -32.14 -2.00 12.93
CA ALA A 258 -33.07 -1.17 13.70
C ALA A 258 -34.51 -1.27 13.19
N ALA A 259 -34.71 -1.29 11.87
CA ALA A 259 -36.02 -1.46 11.26
C ALA A 259 -36.65 -2.82 11.60
N HIS A 260 -35.86 -3.90 11.62
CA HIS A 260 -36.34 -5.23 12.01
C HIS A 260 -36.56 -5.39 13.53
N ALA A 261 -35.80 -4.65 14.35
CA ALA A 261 -35.91 -4.69 15.81
C ALA A 261 -37.05 -3.85 16.38
N SER A 262 -37.88 -3.21 15.55
CA SER A 262 -39.06 -2.45 15.96
C SER A 262 -40.34 -3.14 15.50
N PRO A 263 -40.89 -4.14 16.23
CA PRO A 263 -42.06 -4.88 15.78
C PRO A 263 -43.39 -4.19 16.10
N ASN A 264 -43.44 -3.06 16.83
CA ASN A 264 -44.70 -2.51 17.33
C ASN A 264 -44.73 -0.97 17.38
N SER A 265 -45.34 -0.34 16.38
CA SER A 265 -46.06 0.94 16.53
C SER A 265 -47.55 0.82 16.20
N ASN A 266 -48.07 -0.41 16.02
CA ASN A 266 -49.48 -0.68 15.75
C ASN A 266 -50.12 -1.53 16.87
N LEU A 267 -50.14 -1.02 18.10
CA LEU A 267 -50.98 -1.46 19.24
C LEU A 267 -50.95 -0.29 20.24
N ALA A 268 -51.97 0.52 20.52
CA ALA A 268 -53.39 0.45 20.26
C ALA A 268 -53.98 1.88 20.19
N VAL A 269 -54.69 2.19 19.10
CA VAL A 269 -55.83 3.11 19.15
C VAL A 269 -57.05 2.21 19.16
N LYS A 270 -57.70 2.10 20.32
CA LYS A 270 -59.13 1.79 20.46
C LYS A 270 -59.56 2.13 21.88
#